data_AF-A0A7C6ZEX4-F1
#
_entry.id   AF-A0A7C6ZEX4-F1
#
_cell.length_a   1.000
_cell.length_b   1.000
_cell.length_c   1.000
_cell.angle_alpha   90.00
_cell.angle_beta   90.00
_cell.angle_gamma   90.00
#
_symmetry.space_group_name_H-M   'P 1'
#
loop_
_entity.id
_entity.type
_entity.pdbx_description
1 polymer ?
#
loop_
_entity_poly.entity_id
_entity_poly.type
_entity_poly.pdbx_seq_one_letter_code
_entity_poly.pdbx_strand_id
1 'polypeptide(L)'
;HLWPDPLLAGRLPEQGEPGWLSSALAEAAAAIGDRPVYVTLDIDLVDPAFAPGTGAPEPGGCTPREVLAAWPLFNRLQVVAFDLVEVAPVYDRAQITSLLAAKLVREAILAFGWSYLQRNMHPRQE
;
A
#
# COMPACT_ATOMS: atom_id res chain seq x y z
N HIS A 1 21.50 -2.40 4.75
CA HIS A 1 21.88 -1.49 3.63
C HIS A 1 21.46 -2.01 2.24
N LEU A 2 20.36 -2.76 2.09
CA LEU A 2 19.88 -3.24 0.77
C LEU A 2 18.36 -3.01 0.59
N TRP A 3 17.94 -1.79 0.91
CA TRP A 3 16.75 -1.14 0.37
C TRP A 3 17.05 0.36 0.36
N PRO A 4 16.76 1.09 -0.72
CA PRO A 4 16.01 0.66 -1.90
C PRO A 4 16.90 0.07 -3.00
N ASP A 5 16.34 -0.88 -3.75
CA ASP A 5 16.85 -1.22 -5.09
C ASP A 5 16.96 0.08 -5.93
N PRO A 6 18.12 0.42 -6.51
CA PRO A 6 18.27 1.59 -7.39
C PRO A 6 17.24 1.63 -8.54
N LEU A 7 16.72 0.48 -8.98
CA LEU A 7 15.67 0.37 -10.01
C LEU A 7 14.27 0.80 -9.52
N LEU A 8 14.05 0.84 -8.20
CA LEU A 8 12.84 1.34 -7.54
C LEU A 8 13.04 2.73 -6.93
N ALA A 9 14.26 3.05 -6.49
CA ALA A 9 14.62 4.35 -5.94
C ALA A 9 14.39 5.51 -6.92
N GLY A 10 14.63 5.29 -8.22
CA GLY A 10 14.43 6.29 -9.27
C GLY A 10 12.98 6.48 -9.73
N ARG A 11 11.99 5.84 -9.09
CA ARG A 11 10.57 5.91 -9.45
C ARG A 11 9.67 6.53 -8.38
N LEU A 12 10.24 6.97 -7.26
CA LEU A 12 9.51 7.79 -6.30
C LEU A 12 9.51 9.23 -6.83
N PRO A 13 8.33 9.86 -7.04
CA PRO A 13 8.26 11.23 -7.55
C PRO A 13 9.00 12.20 -6.61
N GLU A 14 9.48 13.32 -7.16
CA GLU A 14 10.09 14.41 -6.39
C GLU A 14 9.22 14.75 -5.17
N GLN A 15 9.90 14.96 -4.03
CA GLN A 15 9.30 15.15 -2.71
C GLN A 15 8.48 16.45 -2.67
N GLY A 16 7.21 16.37 -3.06
CA GLY A 16 6.16 17.26 -2.56
C GLY A 16 5.77 16.88 -1.14
N GLU A 17 5.09 17.79 -0.44
CA GLU A 17 4.48 17.52 0.86
C GLU A 17 3.71 16.19 0.82
N PRO A 18 3.84 15.33 1.85
CA PRO A 18 3.13 14.07 1.89
C PRO A 18 1.62 14.33 1.75
N GLY A 19 1.00 13.72 0.73
CA GLY A 19 -0.44 13.74 0.58
C GLY A 19 -1.14 13.25 1.84
N TRP A 20 -2.41 13.63 2.03
CA TRP A 20 -3.15 13.39 3.28
C TRP A 20 -3.13 11.92 3.71
N LEU A 21 -3.15 10.97 2.76
CA LEU A 21 -3.06 9.53 3.03
C LEU A 21 -1.75 9.15 3.71
N SER A 22 -0.62 9.66 3.22
CA SER A 22 0.70 9.41 3.81
C SER A 22 0.79 10.00 5.22
N SER A 23 0.23 11.19 5.43
CA SER A 23 0.18 11.83 6.74
C SER A 23 -0.66 11.02 7.74
N ALA A 24 -1.86 10.59 7.33
CA ALA A 24 -2.73 9.76 8.16
C ALA A 24 -2.09 8.40 8.51
N LEU A 25 -1.44 7.75 7.53
CA LEU A 25 -0.73 6.48 7.75
C LEU A 25 0.48 6.64 8.67
N ALA A 26 1.22 7.75 8.56
CA ALA A 26 2.35 8.03 9.44
C ALA A 26 1.89 8.22 10.90
N GLU A 27 0.80 8.95 11.12
CA GLU A 27 0.19 9.12 12.44
C GLU A 27 -0.30 7.79 13.00
N ALA A 28 -1.05 7.02 12.20
CA ALA A 28 -1.52 5.69 12.59
C ALA A 28 -0.34 4.76 12.94
N ALA A 29 0.73 4.76 12.14
CA ALA A 29 1.91 3.95 12.38
C ALA A 29 2.62 4.32 13.69
N ALA A 30 2.73 5.63 13.99
CA ALA A 30 3.29 6.09 15.25
C ALA A 30 2.46 5.63 16.46
N ALA A 31 1.13 5.68 16.35
CA ALA A 31 0.22 5.22 17.40
C ALA A 31 0.23 3.68 17.58
N ILE A 32 0.43 2.94 16.48
CA ILE A 32 0.50 1.47 16.50
C ILE A 32 1.80 1.00 17.17
N GLY A 33 2.94 1.60 16.83
CA GLY A 33 4.26 1.17 17.30
C GLY A 33 4.64 -0.22 16.76
N ASP A 34 5.27 -1.04 17.59
CA ASP A 34 5.81 -2.36 17.19
C ASP A 34 4.79 -3.52 17.27
N ARG A 35 3.50 -3.22 17.37
CA ARG A 35 2.46 -4.26 17.46
C ARG A 35 2.26 -4.96 16.10
N PRO A 36 1.89 -6.25 16.08
CA PRO A 36 1.49 -6.92 14.85
C PRO A 36 0.24 -6.25 14.26
N VAL A 37 0.25 -6.02 12.95
CA VAL A 37 -0.80 -5.29 12.23
C VAL A 37 -1.43 -6.16 11.15
N TYR A 38 -2.76 -6.19 11.13
CA TYR A 38 -3.53 -6.64 10.00
C TYR A 38 -3.87 -5.41 9.14
N VAL A 39 -3.56 -5.45 7.84
CA VAL A 39 -3.85 -4.35 6.92
C VAL A 39 -4.94 -4.79 5.94
N THR A 40 -6.08 -4.11 5.96
CA THR A 40 -7.11 -4.24 4.92
C THR A 40 -7.08 -3.01 4.03
N LEU A 41 -7.07 -3.22 2.72
CA LEU A 41 -7.15 -2.15 1.74
C LEU A 41 -8.45 -2.29 0.95
N ASP A 42 -9.38 -1.38 1.21
CA ASP A 42 -10.55 -1.22 0.35
C ASP A 42 -10.14 -0.52 -0.96
N ILE A 43 -10.59 -1.04 -2.11
CA ILE A 43 -10.28 -0.43 -3.40
C ILE A 43 -11.11 0.84 -3.63
N ASP A 44 -12.24 1.01 -2.92
CA ASP A 44 -13.12 2.17 -3.04
C ASP A 44 -12.56 3.47 -2.44
N LEU A 45 -11.48 3.38 -1.65
CA LEU A 45 -10.63 4.52 -1.24
C LEU A 45 -10.08 5.28 -2.45
N VAL A 46 -9.86 4.57 -3.56
CA VAL A 46 -9.30 5.14 -4.79
C VAL A 46 -10.44 5.78 -5.56
N ASP A 47 -10.22 7.01 -6.04
CA ASP A 47 -11.25 7.74 -6.78
C ASP A 47 -11.82 6.88 -7.94
N PRO A 48 -13.15 6.87 -8.15
CA PRO A 48 -13.80 6.08 -9.20
C PRO A 48 -13.29 6.35 -10.62
N ALA A 49 -12.60 7.47 -10.87
CA ALA A 49 -11.88 7.71 -12.12
C ALA A 49 -10.78 6.67 -12.39
N PHE A 50 -10.24 6.04 -11.36
CA PHE A 50 -9.18 5.04 -11.43
C PHE A 50 -9.62 3.65 -10.94
N ALA A 51 -10.60 3.58 -10.05
CA ALA A 51 -11.14 2.33 -9.50
C ALA A 51 -12.68 2.26 -9.60
N PRO A 52 -13.27 2.31 -10.81
CA PRO A 52 -14.73 2.26 -10.97
C PRO A 52 -15.35 0.89 -10.60
N GLY A 53 -14.53 -0.17 -10.55
CA GLY A 53 -14.92 -1.55 -10.31
C GLY A 53 -15.09 -1.87 -8.83
N THR A 54 -15.97 -1.15 -8.14
CA THR A 54 -16.36 -1.38 -6.74
C THR A 54 -17.88 -1.28 -6.56
N GLY A 55 -18.41 -1.88 -5.50
CA GLY A 55 -19.83 -1.78 -5.13
C GLY A 55 -20.25 -0.41 -4.58
N ALA A 56 -19.31 0.36 -4.02
CA ALA A 56 -19.57 1.63 -3.34
C ALA A 56 -18.62 2.76 -3.81
N PRO A 57 -18.73 3.25 -5.06
CA PRO A 57 -17.81 4.28 -5.56
C PRO A 57 -18.03 5.63 -4.85
N GLU A 58 -16.97 6.18 -4.24
CA GLU A 58 -16.98 7.49 -3.56
C GLU A 58 -16.10 8.54 -4.28
N PRO A 59 -16.68 9.60 -4.88
CA PRO A 59 -15.90 10.65 -5.53
C PRO A 59 -15.00 11.44 -4.57
N GLY A 60 -13.81 11.85 -5.05
CA GLY A 60 -12.84 12.61 -4.25
C GLY A 60 -11.85 11.74 -3.49
N GLY A 61 -11.76 10.45 -3.84
CA GLY A 61 -10.81 9.50 -3.28
C GLY A 61 -9.36 9.76 -3.67
N CYS A 62 -8.47 8.89 -3.21
CA CYS A 62 -7.05 8.96 -3.55
C CYS A 62 -6.80 8.66 -5.03
N THR A 63 -5.75 9.25 -5.58
CA THR A 63 -5.17 8.76 -6.82
C THR A 63 -4.35 7.48 -6.57
N PRO A 64 -4.20 6.59 -7.57
CA PRO A 64 -3.30 5.43 -7.46
C PRO A 64 -1.86 5.81 -7.09
N ARG A 65 -1.42 7.01 -7.50
CA ARG A 65 -0.09 7.54 -7.20
C ARG A 65 0.06 7.81 -5.70
N GLU A 66 -0.95 8.39 -5.05
CA GLU A 66 -0.91 8.66 -3.61
C GLU A 66 -0.85 7.38 -2.80
N VAL A 67 -1.66 6.37 -3.16
CA VAL A 67 -1.63 5.05 -2.50
C VAL A 67 -0.24 4.42 -2.61
N LEU A 68 0.36 4.42 -3.81
CA LEU A 68 1.71 3.88 -4.03
C LEU A 68 2.81 4.71 -3.35
N ALA A 69 2.64 6.02 -3.24
CA ALA A 69 3.59 6.90 -2.55
C ALA A 69 3.55 6.68 -1.02
N ALA A 70 2.40 6.30 -0.47
CA ALA A 70 2.28 5.94 0.94
C ALA A 70 2.82 4.53 1.26
N TRP A 71 3.04 3.69 0.24
CA TRP A 71 3.44 2.30 0.41
C TRP A 71 4.67 2.06 1.31
N PRO A 72 5.75 2.87 1.22
CA PRO A 72 6.92 2.72 2.09
C PRO A 72 6.61 2.88 3.59
N LEU A 73 5.51 3.54 3.97
CA LEU A 73 5.12 3.68 5.38
C LEU A 73 4.68 2.34 5.97
N PHE A 74 4.06 1.47 5.18
CA PHE A 74 3.68 0.14 5.64
C PHE A 74 4.89 -0.75 5.94
N ASN A 75 6.06 -0.51 5.33
CA ASN A 75 7.31 -1.22 5.65
C ASN A 75 7.79 -0.95 7.09
N ARG A 76 7.31 0.13 7.72
CA ARG A 76 7.64 0.45 9.12
C ARG A 76 6.77 -0.32 10.10
N LEU A 77 5.67 -0.91 9.65
CA LEU A 77 4.73 -1.68 10.47
C LEU A 77 5.14 -3.15 10.56
N GLN A 78 4.75 -3.81 11.65
CA GLN A 78 4.84 -5.27 11.75
C GLN A 78 3.60 -5.91 11.11
N VAL A 79 3.47 -5.79 9.78
CA VAL A 79 2.36 -6.41 9.04
C VAL A 79 2.44 -7.93 9.11
N VAL A 80 1.40 -8.57 9.64
CA VAL A 80 1.30 -10.04 9.78
C VAL A 80 0.30 -10.67 8.79
N ALA A 81 -0.61 -9.86 8.23
CA ALA A 81 -1.57 -10.27 7.23
C ALA A 81 -2.07 -9.05 6.44
N PHE A 82 -2.50 -9.30 5.21
CA PHE A 82 -3.00 -8.29 4.29
C PHE A 82 -4.12 -8.87 3.42
N ASP A 83 -5.18 -8.09 3.20
CA ASP A 83 -6.15 -8.32 2.15
C ASP A 83 -6.45 -7.04 1.34
N LEU A 84 -6.95 -7.24 0.13
CA LEU A 84 -7.46 -6.20 -0.75
C LEU A 84 -8.89 -6.59 -1.10
N VAL A 85 -9.83 -5.70 -0.78
CA VAL A 85 -11.27 -6.00 -0.79
C VAL A 85 -12.04 -5.12 -1.78
N GLU A 86 -13.34 -5.40 -1.93
CA GLU A 86 -14.33 -4.65 -2.73
C GLU A 86 -14.04 -4.49 -4.23
N VAL A 87 -13.12 -5.28 -4.80
CA VAL A 87 -13.01 -5.38 -6.26
C VAL A 87 -14.24 -6.08 -6.81
N ALA A 88 -15.01 -5.36 -7.63
CA ALA A 88 -16.22 -5.81 -8.30
C ALA A 88 -16.02 -5.80 -9.83
N PRO A 89 -15.59 -6.93 -10.45
CA PRO A 89 -15.32 -7.01 -11.89
C PRO A 89 -16.51 -6.63 -12.77
N VAL A 90 -17.74 -6.79 -12.27
CA VAL A 90 -18.97 -6.44 -12.99
C VAL A 90 -19.10 -4.93 -13.25
N TYR A 91 -18.46 -4.10 -12.43
CA TYR A 91 -18.44 -2.64 -12.59
C TYR A 91 -17.12 -2.13 -13.22
N ASP A 92 -16.15 -3.02 -13.42
CA ASP A 92 -14.79 -2.66 -13.81
C ASP A 92 -14.64 -2.45 -15.32
N ARG A 93 -14.73 -1.18 -15.75
CA ARG A 93 -14.57 -0.81 -17.15
C ARG A 93 -13.12 -0.94 -17.59
N ALA A 94 -12.90 -1.67 -18.68
CA ALA A 94 -11.56 -1.93 -19.23
C ALA A 94 -10.57 -2.57 -18.24
N GLN A 95 -11.08 -3.21 -17.17
CA GLN A 95 -10.31 -3.92 -16.15
C GLN A 95 -9.32 -3.03 -15.36
N ILE A 96 -9.52 -1.71 -15.35
CA ILE A 96 -8.55 -0.78 -14.76
C ILE A 96 -8.46 -0.96 -13.23
N THR A 97 -9.56 -1.31 -12.58
CA THR A 97 -9.62 -1.56 -11.13
C THR A 97 -8.91 -2.86 -10.79
N SER A 98 -9.16 -3.92 -11.58
CA SER A 98 -8.53 -5.22 -11.42
C SER A 98 -7.01 -5.15 -11.65
N LEU A 99 -6.56 -4.37 -12.64
CA LEU A 99 -5.14 -4.11 -12.88
C LEU A 99 -4.50 -3.32 -11.74
N LEU A 100 -5.20 -2.31 -11.20
CA LEU A 100 -4.74 -1.57 -10.03
C LEU A 100 -4.64 -2.48 -8.80
N ALA A 101 -5.66 -3.28 -8.53
CA ALA A 101 -5.67 -4.24 -7.42
C ALA A 101 -4.50 -5.23 -7.54
N ALA A 102 -4.27 -5.79 -8.72
CA ALA A 102 -3.14 -6.69 -8.98
C ALA A 102 -1.77 -6.00 -8.71
N LYS A 103 -1.64 -4.73 -9.11
CA LYS A 103 -0.45 -3.93 -8.81
C LYS A 103 -0.26 -3.73 -7.30
N LEU A 104 -1.32 -3.38 -6.57
CA LEU A 104 -1.26 -3.16 -5.11
C LEU A 104 -0.92 -4.46 -4.36
N VAL A 105 -1.54 -5.59 -4.73
CA VAL A 105 -1.19 -6.91 -4.17
C VAL A 105 0.27 -7.27 -4.44
N ARG A 106 0.79 -7.00 -5.65
CA ARG A 106 2.21 -7.21 -5.96
C ARG A 106 3.11 -6.37 -5.05
N GLU A 107 2.78 -5.09 -4.85
CA GLU A 107 3.56 -4.23 -3.95
C GLU A 107 3.46 -4.71 -2.49
N ALA A 108 2.31 -5.23 -2.05
CA ALA A 108 2.14 -5.82 -0.72
C ALA A 108 3.09 -7.00 -0.51
N ILE A 109 3.11 -7.93 -1.46
CA ILE A 109 3.97 -9.12 -1.40
C ILE A 109 5.44 -8.72 -1.33
N LEU A 110 5.87 -7.77 -2.16
CA LEU A 110 7.26 -7.29 -2.17
C LEU A 110 7.64 -6.60 -0.86
N ALA A 111 6.79 -5.70 -0.37
CA ALA A 111 7.00 -4.92 0.85
C ALA A 111 7.03 -5.81 2.10
N PHE A 112 5.99 -6.63 2.28
CA PHE A 112 5.78 -7.40 3.51
C PHE A 112 6.59 -8.68 3.51
N GLY A 113 6.74 -9.34 2.37
CA GLY A 113 7.62 -10.49 2.21
C GLY A 113 9.06 -10.13 2.55
N TRP A 114 9.56 -9.00 2.06
CA TRP A 114 10.90 -8.53 2.40
C TRP A 114 11.05 -8.20 3.89
N SER A 115 10.09 -7.46 4.45
CA SER A 115 10.09 -7.11 5.88
C SER A 115 10.06 -8.36 6.78
N TYR A 116 9.32 -9.40 6.39
CA TYR A 116 9.28 -10.68 7.09
C TYR A 116 10.65 -11.39 7.04
N LEU A 117 11.29 -11.45 5.87
CA LEU A 117 12.59 -12.09 5.72
C LEU A 117 13.67 -11.39 6.55
N GLN A 118 13.68 -10.05 6.57
CA GLN A 118 14.65 -9.29 7.36
C GLN A 118 14.54 -9.54 8.86
N ARG A 119 13.32 -9.71 9.38
CA ARG A 119 13.09 -9.98 10.81
C ARG A 119 13.47 -11.41 11.21
N ASN A 120 13.30 -12.39 10.32
CA ASN A 120 13.45 -13.80 10.65
C ASN A 120 14.77 -14.43 10.20
N MET A 121 15.46 -13.87 9.20
CA MET A 121 16.74 -14.40 8.72
C MET A 121 17.98 -13.81 9.40
N HIS A 122 17.83 -12.73 10.17
CA HIS A 122 18.92 -12.13 10.94
C HIS A 122 18.47 -12.05 12.41
N PRO A 123 18.64 -13.14 13.20
CA PRO A 123 18.40 -13.09 14.62
C PRO A 123 19.23 -11.93 15.19
N ARG A 124 18.61 -11.04 15.98
CA ARG A 124 19.39 -10.07 16.76
C ARG A 124 20.38 -10.89 17.56
N GLN A 125 21.68 -10.65 17.37
CA GLN A 125 22.67 -11.15 18.32
C GLN A 125 22.35 -10.45 19.65
N GLU A 126 21.86 -11.22 20.61
CA GLU A 126 21.69 -10.78 22.00
C GLU A 126 23.05 -10.42 22.62
#